data_AF-A0A4C1SG93-F1
#
_entry.id   AF-A0A4C1SG93-F1
#
_cell.length_a   1.000
_cell.length_b   1.000
_cell.length_c   1.000
_cell.angle_alpha   90.00
_cell.angle_beta   90.00
_cell.angle_gamma   90.00
#
_symmetry.space_group_name_H-M   'P 1'
#
loop_
_entity.id
_entity.type
_entity.pdbx_description
1 polymer ?
#
loop_
_entity_poly.entity_id
_entity_poly.type
_entity_poly.pdbx_seq_one_letter_code
_entity_poly.pdbx_strand_id
1 'polypeptide(L)'
;MNRINNNTGGIIYLDAPGGTGKTFLINLILAEIRAEKHIALALASSGIAATLMEGGRTAHSALQLPLNIAEQQFRYVKSQEHLDGVNF
;
A
#
# COMPACT_ATOMS: atom_id res chain seq x y z
N MET A 1 1.66 13.47 17.01
CA MET A 1 1.35 14.81 16.48
C MET A 1 2.52 15.79 16.52
N ASN A 2 3.33 15.88 17.58
CA ASN A 2 4.48 16.81 17.64
C ASN A 2 5.40 16.83 16.40
N ARG A 3 5.70 15.67 15.80
CA ARG A 3 6.54 15.60 14.58
C ARG A 3 5.91 16.31 13.38
N ILE A 4 4.58 16.23 13.25
CA ILE A 4 3.79 16.89 12.21
C ILE A 4 3.76 18.39 12.49
N ASN A 5 3.41 18.78 13.72
CA ASN A 5 3.32 20.19 14.13
C ASN A 5 4.66 20.93 14.02
N ASN A 6 5.77 20.25 14.29
CA ASN A 6 7.11 20.83 14.19
C ASN A 6 7.77 20.59 12.81
N ASN A 7 7.05 19.98 11.86
CA ASN A 7 7.55 19.61 10.52
C ASN A 7 8.93 18.91 10.53
N THR A 8 9.16 18.03 11.49
CA THR A 8 10.44 17.32 11.65
C THR A 8 10.51 16.02 10.85
N GLY A 9 9.41 15.64 10.18
CA GLY A 9 9.31 14.43 9.36
C GLY A 9 9.53 13.14 10.14
N GLY A 10 9.42 11.98 9.49
CA GLY A 10 9.66 10.67 10.12
C GLY A 10 9.05 9.45 9.46
N ILE A 11 9.55 8.28 9.83
CA ILE A 11 8.99 6.98 9.44
C ILE A 11 8.64 6.21 10.71
N ILE A 12 7.47 5.57 10.70
CA ILE A 12 7.00 4.64 11.73
C ILE A 12 6.61 3.35 11.02
N TYR A 13 7.05 2.22 11.56
CA TYR A 13 6.66 0.89 11.08
C TYR A 13 5.81 0.21 12.16
N LEU A 14 4.64 -0.27 11.78
CA LEU A 14 3.71 -0.97 12.65
C LEU A 14 3.58 -2.41 12.16
N ASP A 15 4.18 -3.34 12.89
CA ASP A 15 4.00 -4.77 12.67
C ASP A 15 3.23 -5.40 13.83
N ALA A 16 2.26 -6.24 13.49
CA ALA A 16 1.49 -7.00 14.46
C ALA A 16 0.79 -8.17 13.76
N PRO A 17 0.47 -9.26 14.48
CA PRO A 17 -0.29 -10.39 13.95
C PRO A 17 -1.64 -10.03 13.33
N GLY A 18 -2.25 -10.96 12.59
CA GLY A 18 -3.62 -10.82 12.10
C GLY A 18 -4.62 -10.58 13.24
N GLY A 19 -5.66 -9.78 12.99
CA GLY A 19 -6.72 -9.54 13.97
C GLY A 19 -6.41 -8.53 15.09
N THR A 20 -5.21 -7.94 15.13
CA THR A 20 -4.82 -6.98 16.19
C THR A 20 -5.31 -5.55 16.00
N GLY A 21 -6.21 -5.30 15.05
CA GLY A 21 -6.79 -3.97 14.84
C GLY A 21 -5.85 -2.92 14.21
N LYS A 22 -4.76 -3.32 13.54
CA LYS A 22 -3.85 -2.38 12.84
C LYS A 22 -4.59 -1.39 11.94
N THR A 23 -5.56 -1.87 11.16
CA THR A 23 -6.35 -1.02 10.27
C THR A 23 -7.17 0.01 11.05
N PHE A 24 -7.75 -0.37 12.19
CA PHE A 24 -8.46 0.54 13.07
C PHE A 24 -7.51 1.62 13.62
N LEU A 25 -6.32 1.22 14.10
CA LEU A 25 -5.32 2.17 14.60
C LEU A 25 -4.86 3.15 13.51
N ILE A 26 -4.61 2.67 12.29
CA ILE A 26 -4.24 3.52 11.15
C ILE A 26 -5.36 4.53 10.85
N ASN A 27 -6.62 4.09 10.82
CA ASN A 27 -7.76 4.99 10.62
C ASN A 27 -7.90 6.03 11.73
N LEU A 28 -7.66 5.65 12.99
CA LEU A 28 -7.69 6.58 14.11
C LEU A 28 -6.61 7.66 13.95
N ILE A 29 -5.39 7.28 13.56
CA ILE A 29 -4.31 8.23 13.31
C ILE A 29 -4.66 9.15 12.13
N LEU A 30 -5.21 8.62 11.03
CA LEU A 30 -5.65 9.42 9.88
C LEU A 30 -6.73 10.43 10.29
N ALA A 31 -7.72 10.00 11.07
CA ALA A 31 -8.81 10.84 11.55
C ALA A 31 -8.29 11.96 12.45
N GLU A 32 -7.39 11.67 13.39
CA GLU A 32 -6.80 12.67 14.29
C GLU A 32 -6.01 13.73 13.51
N ILE A 33 -5.17 13.32 12.55
CA ILE A 33 -4.39 14.26 11.72
C ILE A 33 -5.33 15.16 10.90
N ARG A 34 -6.40 14.59 10.33
CA ARG A 34 -7.40 15.34 9.55
C ARG A 34 -8.25 16.27 10.43
N ALA A 35 -8.54 15.86 11.67
CA ALA A 35 -9.27 16.69 12.64
C ALA A 35 -8.47 17.95 13.00
N GLU A 36 -7.15 17.85 13.09
CA GLU A 36 -6.23 19.00 13.25
C GLU A 36 -6.04 19.82 11.94
N LYS A 37 -6.79 19.50 10.87
CA LYS A 37 -6.71 20.13 9.54
C LYS A 37 -5.38 19.92 8.80
N HIS A 38 -4.57 18.96 9.22
CA HIS A 38 -3.37 18.53 8.49
C HIS A 38 -3.74 17.56 7.35
N ILE A 39 -2.82 17.39 6.41
CA ILE A 39 -3.01 16.48 5.27
C ILE A 39 -2.58 15.06 5.65
N ALA A 40 -3.50 14.09 5.50
CA ALA A 40 -3.23 12.68 5.72
C ALA A 40 -3.65 11.82 4.52
N LEU A 41 -2.67 11.20 3.84
CA LEU A 41 -2.88 10.32 2.70
C LEU A 41 -2.90 8.85 3.15
N ALA A 42 -3.96 8.12 2.78
CA ALA A 42 -4.12 6.70 3.07
C ALA A 42 -3.81 5.88 1.82
N LEU A 43 -2.65 5.21 1.81
CA LEU A 43 -2.18 4.40 0.69
C LEU A 43 -2.02 2.95 1.11
N ALA A 44 -2.50 2.03 0.28
CA ALA A 44 -2.37 0.59 0.51
C ALA A 44 -1.88 -0.14 -0.75
N SER A 45 -1.30 -1.32 -0.59
CA SER A 45 -0.86 -2.13 -1.73
C SER A 45 -2.03 -2.80 -2.46
N SER A 46 -3.05 -3.26 -1.72
CA SER A 46 -4.22 -3.95 -2.26
C SER A 46 -5.49 -3.10 -2.22
N GLY A 47 -6.43 -3.39 -3.13
CA GLY A 47 -7.73 -2.74 -3.14
C GLY A 47 -8.52 -2.97 -1.85
N ILE A 48 -8.50 -4.19 -1.30
CA ILE A 48 -9.20 -4.52 -0.05
C ILE A 48 -8.66 -3.68 1.12
N ALA A 49 -7.33 -3.58 1.25
CA ALA A 49 -6.74 -2.76 2.30
C ALA A 49 -7.04 -1.27 2.11
N ALA A 50 -7.04 -0.77 0.87
CA ALA A 50 -7.44 0.61 0.57
C ALA A 50 -8.90 0.87 0.96
N THR A 51 -9.82 -0.04 0.66
CA THR A 51 -11.25 0.08 1.01
C THR A 51 -11.47 0.14 2.51
N LEU A 52 -10.66 -0.56 3.30
CA LEU A 52 -10.77 -0.54 4.76
C LEU A 52 -10.20 0.73 5.41
N MET A 53 -9.43 1.53 4.67
CA MET A 53 -8.90 2.80 5.15
C MET A 53 -9.78 3.96 4.71
N GLU A 54 -10.06 4.91 5.61
CA GLU A 54 -10.91 6.05 5.26
C GLU A 54 -10.24 6.96 4.23
N GLY A 55 -10.87 7.11 3.05
CA GLY A 55 -10.29 7.82 1.91
C GLY A 55 -9.09 7.08 1.28
N GLY A 56 -8.96 5.77 1.54
CA GLY A 56 -7.87 4.94 1.05
C GLY A 56 -7.86 4.78 -0.46
N ARG A 57 -6.65 4.76 -1.02
CA ARG A 57 -6.39 4.40 -2.42
C ARG A 57 -5.26 3.39 -2.50
N THR A 58 -5.23 2.62 -3.59
CA THR A 58 -4.06 1.80 -3.85
C THR A 58 -2.87 2.70 -4.19
N ALA A 59 -1.67 2.35 -3.75
CA ALA A 59 -0.44 3.08 -4.08
C ALA A 59 -0.29 3.25 -5.60
N HIS A 60 -0.64 2.21 -6.38
CA HIS A 60 -0.66 2.25 -7.83
C HIS A 60 -1.55 3.37 -8.41
N SER A 61 -2.79 3.49 -7.92
CA SER A 61 -3.73 4.50 -8.43
C SER A 61 -3.44 5.91 -7.92
N ALA A 62 -2.92 6.04 -6.70
CA ALA A 62 -2.62 7.34 -6.09
C ALA A 62 -1.31 7.95 -6.60
N LEU A 63 -0.27 7.12 -6.80
CA LEU A 63 1.04 7.56 -7.24
C LEU A 63 1.24 7.39 -8.76
N GLN A 64 0.22 6.88 -9.46
CA GLN A 64 0.25 6.60 -10.90
C GLN A 64 1.45 5.73 -11.30
N LEU A 65 1.76 4.72 -10.48
CA LEU A 65 2.89 3.83 -10.75
C LEU A 65 2.59 2.98 -12.00
N PRO A 66 3.56 2.84 -12.92
CA PRO A 66 3.37 2.04 -14.11
C PRO A 66 3.14 0.57 -13.73
N LEU A 67 2.01 0.02 -14.16
CA LEU A 67 1.72 -1.40 -14.05
C LEU A 67 2.33 -2.11 -15.25
N ASN A 68 3.56 -2.61 -15.12
CA ASN A 68 4.20 -3.36 -16.19
C ASN A 68 3.72 -4.82 -16.21
N ILE A 69 2.45 -5.00 -16.59
CA ILE A 69 1.76 -6.30 -16.59
C ILE A 69 2.29 -7.18 -17.74
N ALA A 70 2.66 -6.56 -18.87
CA ALA A 70 3.14 -7.26 -20.05
C ALA A 70 4.45 -8.04 -19.78
N GLU A 71 5.45 -7.42 -19.17
CA GLU A 71 6.74 -8.08 -18.87
C GLU A 71 6.61 -9.27 -17.90
N GLN A 72 5.67 -9.19 -16.95
CA GLN A 72 5.46 -10.28 -15.99
C GLN A 72 4.83 -11.48 -16.68
N GLN A 73 3.80 -11.27 -17.50
CA GLN A 73 3.10 -12.35 -18.21
C GLN A 73 4.04 -13.11 -19.17
N PHE A 74 4.87 -12.39 -19.94
CA PHE A 74 5.86 -13.03 -20.81
C PHE A 74 6.94 -13.80 -20.03
N ARG A 75 7.33 -13.33 -18.84
CA ARG A 75 8.27 -14.03 -17.96
C ARG A 75 7.70 -15.34 -17.43
N TYR A 76 6.42 -15.35 -17.02
CA TYR A 76 5.76 -16.58 -16.56
C TYR A 76 5.66 -17.64 -17.66
N VAL A 77 5.30 -17.23 -18.88
CA VAL A 77 5.24 -18.15 -20.03
C VAL A 77 6.63 -18.70 -20.36
N LYS A 78 7.67 -17.84 -20.41
CA LYS A 78 9.05 -18.27 -20.66
C LYS A 78 9.63 -19.18 -19.55
N SER A 79 9.30 -18.93 -18.29
CA SER A 79 9.73 -19.81 -17.19
C SER A 79 9.00 -21.15 -17.21
N GLN A 80 7.72 -21.17 -17.61
CA GLN A 80 6.96 -22.41 -17.76
C GLN A 80 7.48 -23.25 -18.93
N GLU A 81 7.75 -22.64 -20.09
CA GLU A 81 8.40 -23.29 -21.24
C GLU A 81 9.76 -23.90 -20.87
N HIS A 82 10.56 -23.21 -20.03
CA HIS A 82 11.86 -23.70 -19.59
C HIS A 82 11.77 -24.87 -18.60
N LEU A 83 10.74 -24.90 -17.74
CA LEU A 83 10.52 -25.98 -16.77
C LEU A 83 9.82 -27.21 -17.40
N ASP A 84 9.04 -27.01 -18.46
CA ASP A 84 8.29 -28.07 -19.13
C ASP A 84 9.09 -28.79 -20.23
N GLY A 85 10.31 -28.35 -20.53
CA GLY A 85 11.22 -29.08 -21.43
C GLY A 85 10.65 -29.36 -22.82
N VAL A 86 9.74 -28.51 -23.32
CA VAL A 86 9.13 -28.70 -24.64
C VAL A 86 9.98 -27.97 -25.67
N ASN A 87 10.79 -28.74 -26.39
CA ASN A 87 11.44 -28.31 -27.63
C ASN A 87 10.37 -28.09 -28.71
N PHE A 88 10.23 -26.85 -29.16
CA PHE A 88 9.91 -26.54 -30.56
C PHE A 88 11.12 -25.89 -31.19
#